data_AF-A0A1N7FTP5-F1
#
_entry.id   AF-A0A1N7FTP5-F1
#
_cell.length_a   1.000
_cell.length_b   1.000
_cell.length_c   1.000
_cell.angle_alpha   90.00
_cell.angle_beta   90.00
_cell.angle_gamma   90.00
#
_symmetry.space_group_name_H-M   'P 1'
#
loop_
_entity.id
_entity.type
_entity.pdbx_description
1 polymer ?
#
loop_
_entity_poly.entity_id
_entity_poly.type
_entity_poly.pdbx_seq_one_letter_code
_entity_poly.pdbx_strand_id
1 'polypeptide(L)'
;MRDLRESIRIDEFERNDWGYGPRPDDPCVCGSGRRARSCHRAADLSWVANPLPPLLTDERTGYAHPSCYGNVSNDCSRDLSREHYITEDILEQIRHEDTGVTIGGTTWVPRGEARTVGVGALASRILCRRHNNALSPLDKIASHFFRALVADQLSLVADYGPDGEFPCSFTLVHGQAIELWLLKVIWGVLSTETMPLADGSPAYRFGLRYPRSQLAEILWRGEPWPSGAGMYLAPPRTTAEGVKTRSIAVRVLQDGPECFGGIVRCAGIEFAVLLERPANRAIYRPAAIHFDRAGFQNWKALGFAWPEMGHLPWRFSSQLARGEDVHTPPWQRDR
;
A
#
# COMPACT_ATOMS: atom_id res chain seq x y z
N MET A 1 -24.32 -0.22 4.42
CA MET A 1 -23.10 -0.12 3.58
C MET A 1 -22.96 -1.43 2.81
N ARG A 2 -22.15 -1.48 1.75
CA ARG A 2 -21.98 -2.68 0.92
C ARG A 2 -20.53 -3.14 0.90
N ASP A 3 -20.33 -4.43 0.69
CA ASP A 3 -19.01 -5.04 0.59
C ASP A 3 -18.25 -4.48 -0.63
N LEU A 4 -16.97 -4.19 -0.43
CA LEU A 4 -16.01 -3.88 -1.48
C LEU A 4 -14.89 -4.91 -1.38
N ARG A 5 -15.07 -6.08 -2.02
CA ARG A 5 -14.12 -7.20 -1.91
C ARG A 5 -12.99 -7.15 -2.91
N GLU A 6 -13.11 -6.25 -3.89
CA GLU A 6 -12.17 -6.07 -4.98
C GLU A 6 -11.88 -4.59 -5.15
N SER A 7 -10.70 -4.30 -5.66
CA SER A 7 -10.34 -2.98 -6.15
C SER A 7 -10.98 -2.71 -7.50
N ILE A 8 -11.46 -1.49 -7.72
CA ILE A 8 -12.22 -1.11 -8.90
C ILE A 8 -11.52 0.05 -9.55
N ARG A 9 -11.33 -0.01 -10.87
CA ARG A 9 -10.76 1.08 -11.65
C ARG A 9 -11.76 1.55 -12.69
N ILE A 10 -11.89 2.86 -12.81
CA ILE A 10 -12.56 3.54 -13.91
C ILE A 10 -11.50 4.35 -14.63
N ASP A 11 -11.26 3.98 -15.88
CA ASP A 11 -10.50 4.78 -16.81
C ASP A 11 -11.45 5.77 -17.50
N GLU A 12 -10.96 6.97 -17.81
CA GLU A 12 -11.66 7.97 -18.64
C GLU A 12 -13.03 8.40 -18.11
N PHE A 13 -13.13 8.80 -16.83
CA PHE A 13 -14.38 9.39 -16.30
C PHE A 13 -14.42 10.92 -16.47
N GLU A 14 -15.61 11.50 -16.58
CA GLU A 14 -15.78 12.95 -16.76
C GLU A 14 -15.25 13.73 -15.54
N ARG A 15 -14.35 14.68 -15.82
CA ARG A 15 -13.82 15.59 -14.80
C ARG A 15 -14.96 16.30 -14.08
N ASN A 16 -14.84 16.38 -12.77
CA ASN A 16 -15.78 17.11 -11.93
C ASN A 16 -15.07 17.78 -10.75
N ASP A 17 -15.78 18.71 -10.10
CA ASP A 17 -15.27 19.49 -8.96
C ASP A 17 -15.78 18.97 -7.61
N TRP A 18 -16.46 17.82 -7.58
CA TRP A 18 -17.15 17.26 -6.41
C TRP A 18 -16.26 16.38 -5.50
N GLY A 19 -14.94 16.52 -5.62
CA GLY A 19 -13.94 15.83 -4.80
C GLY A 19 -13.25 14.67 -5.51
N TYR A 20 -12.87 13.64 -4.75
CA TYR A 20 -11.92 12.60 -5.18
C TYR A 20 -12.61 11.37 -5.77
N GLY A 21 -13.33 11.55 -6.87
CA GLY A 21 -13.96 10.47 -7.65
C GLY A 21 -15.22 10.91 -8.41
N PRO A 22 -16.04 9.97 -8.89
CA PRO A 22 -17.33 10.27 -9.53
C PRO A 22 -18.28 11.07 -8.63
N ARG A 23 -19.23 11.78 -9.26
CA ARG A 23 -20.18 12.63 -8.55
C ARG A 23 -21.09 11.77 -7.66
N PRO A 24 -21.61 12.31 -6.54
CA PRO A 24 -22.54 11.57 -5.68
C PRO A 24 -23.79 11.04 -6.40
N ASP A 25 -24.20 11.70 -7.48
CA ASP A 25 -25.33 11.35 -8.35
C ASP A 25 -25.02 10.27 -9.41
N ASP A 26 -23.75 10.05 -9.73
CA ASP A 26 -23.34 9.09 -10.75
C ASP A 26 -23.58 7.66 -10.26
N PRO A 27 -23.69 6.67 -11.17
CA PRO A 27 -23.67 5.27 -10.80
C PRO A 27 -22.43 4.95 -9.96
N CYS A 28 -22.65 4.18 -8.89
CA CYS A 28 -21.59 3.77 -8.00
C CYS A 28 -20.60 2.88 -8.74
N VAL A 29 -19.31 3.15 -8.53
CA VAL A 29 -18.21 2.44 -9.17
C VAL A 29 -18.22 0.94 -8.91
N CYS A 30 -18.88 0.49 -7.83
CA CYS A 30 -19.06 -0.91 -7.50
C CYS A 30 -19.90 -1.75 -8.50
N GLY A 31 -20.38 -1.16 -9.59
CA GLY A 31 -21.18 -1.85 -10.60
C GLY A 31 -22.61 -2.19 -10.16
N SER A 32 -23.04 -1.73 -8.98
CA SER A 32 -24.38 -2.05 -8.45
C SER A 32 -25.54 -1.35 -9.18
N GLY A 33 -25.25 -0.42 -10.09
CA GLY A 33 -26.24 0.42 -10.78
C GLY A 33 -26.92 1.49 -9.90
N ARG A 34 -26.65 1.51 -8.59
CA ARG A 34 -27.17 2.53 -7.65
C ARG A 34 -26.37 3.81 -7.76
N ARG A 35 -26.96 4.96 -7.37
CA ARG A 35 -26.22 6.21 -7.20
C ARG A 35 -25.12 6.06 -6.14
N ALA A 36 -23.96 6.67 -6.37
CA ALA A 36 -22.79 6.58 -5.48
C ALA A 36 -23.13 6.97 -4.04
N ARG A 37 -23.89 8.07 -3.85
CA ARG A 37 -24.35 8.55 -2.53
C ARG A 37 -25.23 7.59 -1.74
N SER A 38 -25.81 6.61 -2.42
CA SER A 38 -26.68 5.60 -1.81
C SER A 38 -25.97 4.24 -1.69
N CYS A 39 -24.66 4.17 -2.00
CA CYS A 39 -23.91 2.93 -1.97
C CYS A 39 -22.56 3.05 -1.23
N HIS A 40 -21.57 3.73 -1.83
CA HIS A 40 -20.20 3.81 -1.30
C HIS A 40 -19.69 5.25 -1.13
N ARG A 41 -20.44 6.28 -1.52
CA ARG A 41 -20.08 7.68 -1.29
C ARG A 41 -20.86 8.22 -0.09
N ALA A 42 -20.15 8.71 0.92
CA ALA A 42 -20.73 9.28 2.13
C ALA A 42 -21.08 10.77 1.97
N ALA A 43 -21.76 11.32 2.97
CA ALA A 43 -22.20 12.72 2.98
C ALA A 43 -21.03 13.72 3.05
N ASP A 44 -19.92 13.34 3.68
CA ASP A 44 -18.66 14.11 3.74
C ASP A 44 -17.78 13.92 2.49
N LEU A 45 -18.32 13.27 1.45
CA LEU A 45 -17.64 12.91 0.20
C LEU A 45 -16.53 11.86 0.34
N SER A 46 -16.35 11.25 1.53
CA SER A 46 -15.48 10.08 1.67
C SER A 46 -16.09 8.85 1.00
N TRP A 47 -15.24 7.85 0.75
CA TRP A 47 -15.69 6.53 0.31
C TRP A 47 -15.85 5.62 1.51
N VAL A 48 -16.95 4.89 1.58
CA VAL A 48 -17.28 3.99 2.69
C VAL A 48 -17.63 2.59 2.20
N ALA A 49 -17.21 1.57 2.94
CA ALA A 49 -17.52 0.17 2.69
C ALA A 49 -17.86 -0.53 4.01
N ASN A 50 -18.46 -1.73 3.97
CA ASN A 50 -18.57 -2.54 5.18
C ASN A 50 -17.18 -2.89 5.73
N PRO A 51 -17.03 -3.10 7.05
CA PRO A 51 -15.79 -3.67 7.61
C PRO A 51 -15.34 -4.90 6.83
N LEU A 52 -14.04 -4.99 6.58
CA LEU A 52 -13.47 -6.18 5.95
C LEU A 52 -13.73 -7.38 6.87
N PRO A 53 -14.33 -8.48 6.38
CA PRO A 53 -14.54 -9.66 7.20
C PRO A 53 -13.19 -10.26 7.63
N PRO A 54 -13.15 -11.00 8.75
CA PRO A 54 -11.98 -11.77 9.15
C PRO A 54 -11.49 -12.67 8.00
N LEU A 55 -10.18 -12.78 7.83
CA LEU A 55 -9.58 -13.65 6.81
C LEU A 55 -9.72 -15.13 7.16
N LEU A 56 -9.82 -15.44 8.46
CA LEU A 56 -10.10 -16.77 9.00
C LEU A 56 -11.33 -16.69 9.91
N THR A 57 -12.36 -17.46 9.59
CA THR A 57 -13.64 -17.47 10.32
C THR A 57 -13.97 -18.84 10.92
N ASP A 58 -13.30 -19.89 10.48
CA ASP A 58 -13.43 -21.25 10.99
C ASP A 58 -12.70 -21.43 12.33
N GLU A 59 -12.96 -22.55 12.99
CA GLU A 59 -12.32 -22.89 14.27
C GLU A 59 -10.80 -22.89 14.15
N ARG A 60 -10.11 -22.51 15.24
CA ARG A 60 -8.65 -22.56 15.27
C ARG A 60 -8.18 -24.01 15.19
N THR A 61 -7.11 -24.23 14.45
CA THR A 61 -6.53 -25.58 14.33
C THR A 61 -5.92 -26.12 15.62
N GLY A 62 -5.63 -25.25 16.60
CA GLY A 62 -4.90 -25.61 17.83
C GLY A 62 -3.42 -25.92 17.59
N TYR A 63 -2.91 -25.67 16.38
CA TYR A 63 -1.54 -26.00 16.00
C TYR A 63 -0.73 -24.75 15.69
N ALA A 64 0.51 -24.70 16.19
CA ALA A 64 1.48 -23.65 15.92
C ALA A 64 2.65 -24.21 15.12
N HIS A 65 2.73 -23.88 13.83
CA HIS A 65 3.84 -24.31 13.00
C HIS A 65 5.11 -23.48 13.33
N PRO A 66 6.24 -24.07 13.76
CA PRO A 66 7.40 -23.31 14.25
C PRO A 66 7.91 -22.22 13.30
N SER A 67 7.99 -22.52 12.00
CA SER A 67 8.48 -21.59 10.97
C SER A 67 7.45 -20.60 10.42
N CYS A 68 6.18 -20.65 10.87
CA CYS A 68 5.19 -19.67 10.44
C CYS A 68 5.22 -18.46 11.37
N TYR A 69 5.35 -17.23 10.85
CA TYR A 69 5.36 -16.05 11.72
C TYR A 69 4.03 -15.83 12.45
N GLY A 70 2.94 -16.37 11.91
CA GLY A 70 1.62 -16.43 12.54
C GLY A 70 1.48 -17.53 13.60
N ASN A 71 2.54 -18.26 13.97
CA ASN A 71 2.46 -19.38 14.92
C ASN A 71 1.82 -19.04 16.27
N VAL A 72 1.94 -17.79 16.70
CA VAL A 72 1.39 -17.26 17.95
C VAL A 72 -0.13 -17.39 18.04
N SER A 73 -0.83 -17.52 16.90
CA SER A 73 -2.29 -17.67 16.85
C SER A 73 -2.78 -19.08 17.20
N ASN A 74 -1.90 -20.08 17.26
CA ASN A 74 -2.25 -21.51 17.32
C ASN A 74 -3.26 -21.93 16.24
N ASP A 75 -3.16 -21.33 15.05
CA ASP A 75 -4.10 -21.52 13.94
C ASP A 75 -3.40 -21.86 12.61
N CYS A 76 -2.27 -22.57 12.69
CA CYS A 76 -1.47 -22.96 11.54
C CYS A 76 -1.98 -24.25 10.88
N SER A 77 -1.65 -24.43 9.60
CA SER A 77 -1.57 -25.75 8.97
C SER A 77 -0.19 -26.39 9.20
N ARG A 78 -0.07 -27.70 8.95
CA ARG A 78 1.21 -28.43 9.00
C ARG A 78 2.12 -28.15 7.79
N ASP A 79 1.56 -27.74 6.67
CA ASP A 79 2.33 -27.44 5.46
C ASP A 79 2.85 -26.01 5.46
N LEU A 80 4.13 -25.82 5.12
CA LEU A 80 4.70 -24.52 4.80
C LEU A 80 4.48 -24.15 3.34
N SER A 81 4.24 -22.86 3.08
CA SER A 81 4.28 -22.27 1.75
C SER A 81 5.60 -21.54 1.53
N ARG A 82 5.97 -21.38 0.25
CA ARG A 82 7.04 -20.47 -0.15
C ARG A 82 6.36 -19.14 -0.49
N GLU A 83 6.56 -18.13 0.34
CA GLU A 83 5.85 -16.85 0.26
C GLU A 83 6.81 -15.68 0.10
N HIS A 84 6.41 -14.71 -0.72
CA HIS A 84 7.10 -13.43 -0.81
C HIS A 84 6.48 -12.43 0.16
N TYR A 85 7.30 -11.80 1.01
CA TYR A 85 6.80 -10.78 1.95
C TYR A 85 6.24 -9.56 1.20
N ILE A 86 6.79 -9.21 0.04
CA ILE A 86 6.15 -8.36 -0.97
C ILE A 86 5.47 -9.28 -1.98
N THR A 87 4.18 -9.07 -2.25
CA THR A 87 3.38 -9.86 -3.20
C THR A 87 4.12 -10.13 -4.51
N GLU A 88 4.12 -11.39 -4.98
CA GLU A 88 4.77 -11.81 -6.24
C GLU A 88 4.35 -10.95 -7.44
N ASP A 89 3.05 -10.70 -7.60
CA ASP A 89 2.53 -9.84 -8.67
C ASP A 89 3.11 -8.42 -8.65
N ILE A 90 3.43 -7.87 -7.47
CA ILE A 90 4.05 -6.54 -7.38
C ILE A 90 5.52 -6.62 -7.81
N LEU A 91 6.22 -7.69 -7.43
CA LEU A 91 7.59 -7.95 -7.87
C LEU A 91 7.68 -8.13 -9.38
N GLU A 92 6.71 -8.83 -9.99
CA GLU A 92 6.60 -8.95 -11.44
C GLU A 92 6.33 -7.60 -12.12
N GLN A 93 5.55 -6.72 -11.51
CA GLN A 93 5.28 -5.38 -12.05
C GLN A 93 6.50 -4.45 -12.06
N ILE A 94 7.47 -4.66 -11.18
CA ILE A 94 8.72 -3.87 -11.12
C ILE A 94 9.91 -4.57 -11.77
N ARG A 95 9.73 -5.81 -12.25
CA ARG A 95 10.76 -6.59 -12.94
C ARG A 95 11.24 -5.84 -14.20
N HIS A 96 12.55 -5.84 -14.43
CA HIS A 96 13.11 -5.29 -15.66
C HIS A 96 13.27 -6.41 -16.69
N GLU A 97 12.42 -6.40 -17.73
CA GLU A 97 12.43 -7.40 -18.81
C GLU A 97 12.46 -8.83 -18.26
N ASP A 98 13.21 -9.76 -18.84
CA ASP A 98 13.33 -11.16 -18.38
C ASP A 98 14.49 -11.39 -17.38
N THR A 99 15.09 -10.31 -16.85
CA THR A 99 16.33 -10.41 -16.07
C THR A 99 16.13 -10.51 -14.56
N GLY A 100 15.01 -9.98 -14.04
CA GLY A 100 14.67 -10.03 -12.61
C GLY A 100 14.39 -8.67 -11.98
N VAL A 101 14.43 -8.60 -10.65
CA VAL A 101 14.23 -7.39 -9.85
C VAL A 101 15.57 -6.92 -9.30
N THR A 102 15.88 -5.64 -9.51
CA THR A 102 17.05 -5.00 -8.91
C THR A 102 16.75 -4.60 -7.48
N ILE A 103 17.55 -5.12 -6.55
CA ILE A 103 17.41 -4.91 -5.11
C ILE A 103 18.71 -4.34 -4.53
N GLY A 104 18.58 -3.58 -3.46
CA GLY A 104 19.69 -3.05 -2.68
C GLY A 104 19.25 -2.82 -1.25
N GLY A 105 20.21 -2.60 -0.34
CA GLY A 105 19.91 -2.33 1.07
C GLY A 105 19.42 -3.55 1.86
N THR A 106 19.64 -4.77 1.38
CA THR A 106 19.42 -6.02 2.14
C THR A 106 20.71 -6.42 2.87
N THR A 107 20.64 -7.37 3.81
CA THR A 107 21.81 -7.82 4.60
C THR A 107 22.86 -8.55 3.77
N TRP A 108 22.46 -9.08 2.61
CA TRP A 108 23.28 -9.90 1.74
C TRP A 108 23.70 -9.20 0.44
N VAL A 109 23.25 -7.96 0.23
CA VAL A 109 23.77 -7.05 -0.80
C VAL A 109 24.65 -6.00 -0.09
N PRO A 110 25.93 -5.85 -0.47
CA PRO A 110 26.79 -4.86 0.17
C PRO A 110 26.21 -3.44 0.10
N ARG A 111 26.51 -2.63 1.11
CA ARG A 111 25.99 -1.27 1.22
C ARG A 111 26.44 -0.43 0.02
N GLY A 112 25.47 0.22 -0.64
CA GLY A 112 25.72 1.03 -1.83
C GLY A 112 25.73 0.24 -3.14
N GLU A 113 25.64 -1.09 -3.08
CA GLU A 113 25.49 -1.94 -4.26
C GLU A 113 24.03 -2.30 -4.52
N ALA A 114 23.77 -2.76 -5.73
CA ALA A 114 22.50 -3.36 -6.12
C ALA A 114 22.77 -4.67 -6.87
N ARG A 115 21.87 -5.64 -6.72
CA ARG A 115 21.92 -6.92 -7.42
C ARG A 115 20.58 -7.21 -8.08
N THR A 116 20.61 -7.83 -9.27
CA THR A 116 19.41 -8.33 -9.93
C THR A 116 19.20 -9.78 -9.52
N VAL A 117 17.99 -10.10 -9.04
CA VAL A 117 17.61 -11.47 -8.68
C VAL A 117 16.26 -11.85 -9.28
N GLY A 118 16.07 -13.13 -9.57
CA GLY A 118 14.76 -13.63 -10.00
C GLY A 118 13.72 -13.49 -8.90
N VAL A 119 12.46 -13.26 -9.27
CA VAL A 119 11.34 -13.07 -8.33
C VAL A 119 11.24 -14.25 -7.35
N GLY A 120 11.40 -15.49 -7.84
CA GLY A 120 11.37 -16.69 -7.00
C GLY A 120 12.46 -16.76 -5.92
N ALA A 121 13.58 -16.03 -6.07
CA ALA A 121 14.65 -15.99 -5.08
C ALA A 121 14.31 -15.09 -3.88
N LEU A 122 13.28 -14.24 -3.99
CA LEU A 122 12.79 -13.37 -2.92
C LEU A 122 11.75 -14.05 -2.03
N ALA A 123 11.35 -15.28 -2.37
CA ALA A 123 10.37 -16.05 -1.61
C ALA A 123 11.02 -16.79 -0.43
N SER A 124 10.32 -16.84 0.70
CA SER A 124 10.79 -17.43 1.96
C SER A 124 9.76 -18.38 2.56
N ARG A 125 10.19 -19.37 3.35
CA ARG A 125 9.29 -20.32 4.03
C ARG A 125 8.85 -19.81 5.40
N ILE A 126 8.18 -18.67 5.41
CA ILE A 126 7.81 -17.91 6.62
C ILE A 126 6.32 -18.00 6.98
N LEU A 127 5.52 -18.68 6.17
CA LEU A 127 4.10 -18.91 6.40
C LEU A 127 3.71 -20.36 6.18
N CYS A 128 2.71 -20.81 6.94
CA CYS A 128 2.00 -22.05 6.65
C CYS A 128 0.97 -21.81 5.54
N ARG A 129 0.62 -22.86 4.80
CA ARG A 129 -0.36 -22.81 3.69
C ARG A 129 -1.68 -22.15 4.10
N ARG A 130 -2.18 -22.41 5.31
CA ARG A 130 -3.42 -21.80 5.83
C ARG A 130 -3.33 -20.28 5.96
N HIS A 131 -2.35 -19.76 6.70
CA HIS A 131 -2.16 -18.31 6.85
C HIS A 131 -1.83 -17.63 5.52
N ASN A 132 -1.09 -18.30 4.64
CA ASN A 132 -0.77 -17.78 3.32
C ASN A 132 -2.01 -17.61 2.44
N ASN A 133 -2.83 -18.66 2.36
CA ASN A 133 -4.06 -18.63 1.58
C ASN A 133 -5.02 -17.55 2.08
N ALA A 134 -5.10 -17.37 3.40
CA ALA A 134 -5.92 -16.32 4.03
C ALA A 134 -5.49 -14.90 3.63
N LEU A 135 -4.19 -14.68 3.37
CA LEU A 135 -3.65 -13.37 2.97
C LEU A 135 -3.79 -13.08 1.48
N SER A 136 -4.02 -14.10 0.64
CA SER A 136 -4.10 -13.95 -0.82
C SER A 136 -5.12 -12.90 -1.33
N PRO A 137 -6.29 -12.66 -0.67
CA PRO A 137 -7.17 -11.57 -1.08
C PRO A 137 -6.55 -10.18 -0.87
N LEU A 138 -5.77 -10.00 0.21
CA LEU A 138 -5.06 -8.74 0.47
C LEU A 138 -3.99 -8.49 -0.60
N ASP A 139 -3.24 -9.54 -0.95
CA ASP A 139 -2.22 -9.49 -2.01
C ASP A 139 -2.80 -9.09 -3.37
N LYS A 140 -3.97 -9.64 -3.75
CA LYS A 140 -4.67 -9.26 -4.99
C LYS A 140 -5.07 -7.78 -5.00
N ILE A 141 -5.66 -7.29 -3.91
CA ILE A 141 -6.08 -5.89 -3.78
C ILE A 141 -4.85 -4.96 -3.84
N ALA A 142 -3.78 -5.30 -3.13
CA ALA A 142 -2.54 -4.51 -3.14
C ALA A 142 -1.86 -4.50 -4.50
N SER A 143 -1.82 -5.65 -5.20
CA SER A 143 -1.30 -5.79 -6.56
C SER A 143 -2.02 -4.88 -7.55
N HIS A 144 -3.36 -4.87 -7.52
CA HIS A 144 -4.15 -3.99 -8.38
C HIS A 144 -4.00 -2.51 -7.99
N PHE A 145 -3.99 -2.20 -6.68
CA PHE A 145 -3.73 -0.85 -6.19
C PHE A 145 -2.38 -0.32 -6.70
N PHE A 146 -1.32 -1.12 -6.56
CA PHE A 146 0.02 -0.76 -7.02
C PHE A 146 0.06 -0.53 -8.53
N ARG A 147 -0.59 -1.41 -9.32
CA ARG A 147 -0.71 -1.27 -10.76
C ARG A 147 -1.36 0.05 -11.16
N ALA A 148 -2.49 0.37 -10.53
CA ALA A 148 -3.22 1.60 -10.77
C ALA A 148 -2.37 2.83 -10.40
N LEU A 149 -1.70 2.79 -9.25
CA LEU A 149 -0.82 3.86 -8.79
C LEU A 149 0.32 4.13 -9.79
N VAL A 150 1.00 3.09 -10.26
CA VAL A 150 2.08 3.20 -11.24
C VAL A 150 1.55 3.71 -12.58
N ALA A 151 0.43 3.17 -13.06
CA ALA A 151 -0.18 3.59 -14.33
C ALA A 151 -0.60 5.07 -14.29
N ASP A 152 -1.22 5.51 -13.20
CA ASP A 152 -1.66 6.90 -13.04
C ASP A 152 -0.46 7.84 -12.97
N GLN A 153 0.59 7.51 -12.23
CA GLN A 153 1.83 8.30 -12.21
C GLN A 153 2.52 8.36 -13.57
N LEU A 154 2.62 7.24 -14.29
CA LEU A 154 3.24 7.21 -15.62
C LEU A 154 2.45 8.02 -16.64
N SER A 155 1.11 7.94 -16.65
CA SER A 155 0.27 8.75 -17.55
C SER A 155 0.44 10.25 -17.29
N LEU A 156 0.49 10.69 -16.04
CA LEU A 156 0.71 12.11 -15.70
C LEU A 156 2.03 12.67 -16.25
N VAL A 157 3.03 11.79 -16.33
CA VAL A 157 4.41 12.09 -16.75
C VAL A 157 4.56 11.99 -18.27
N ALA A 158 3.86 11.05 -18.92
CA ALA A 158 3.92 10.83 -20.36
C ALA A 158 3.09 11.82 -21.18
N ASP A 159 2.05 12.42 -20.60
CA ASP A 159 1.16 13.33 -21.32
C ASP A 159 1.77 14.73 -21.47
N TYR A 160 2.20 15.05 -22.70
CA TYR A 160 2.67 16.37 -23.15
C TYR A 160 1.61 17.13 -23.95
N GLY A 161 0.36 16.64 -23.95
CA GLY A 161 -0.68 17.06 -24.90
C GLY A 161 -0.84 18.57 -25.04
N PRO A 162 -1.00 19.10 -26.26
CA PRO A 162 -1.04 20.55 -26.54
C PRO A 162 -2.19 21.27 -25.82
N ASP A 163 -3.30 20.56 -25.58
CA ASP A 163 -4.50 21.09 -24.91
C ASP A 163 -4.36 21.10 -23.37
N GLY A 164 -3.35 20.39 -22.85
CA GLY A 164 -3.06 20.20 -21.43
C GLY A 164 -4.15 19.48 -20.66
N GLU A 165 -4.60 18.38 -21.25
CA GLU A 165 -5.50 17.40 -20.66
C GLU A 165 -4.83 16.03 -20.67
N PHE A 166 -5.02 15.27 -19.60
CA PHE A 166 -4.74 13.83 -19.54
C PHE A 166 -6.01 13.11 -19.09
N PRO A 167 -6.24 11.85 -19.45
CA PRO A 167 -7.45 11.13 -19.02
C PRO A 167 -7.61 11.12 -17.49
N CYS A 168 -8.79 11.52 -16.99
CA CYS A 168 -9.10 11.34 -15.58
C CYS A 168 -9.29 9.83 -15.30
N SER A 169 -8.71 9.34 -14.22
CA SER A 169 -8.88 7.96 -13.76
C SER A 169 -9.18 7.91 -12.27
N PHE A 170 -9.99 6.94 -11.88
CA PHE A 170 -10.36 6.74 -10.49
C PHE A 170 -10.23 5.27 -10.10
N THR A 171 -9.48 4.98 -9.05
CA THR A 171 -9.37 3.63 -8.49
C THR A 171 -9.92 3.61 -7.06
N LEU A 172 -10.94 2.80 -6.78
CA LEU A 172 -11.46 2.58 -5.44
C LEU A 172 -10.92 1.27 -4.86
N VAL A 173 -10.35 1.32 -3.66
CA VAL A 173 -9.87 0.14 -2.94
C VAL A 173 -10.41 0.11 -1.51
N HIS A 174 -10.46 -1.07 -0.90
CA HIS A 174 -10.82 -1.19 0.50
C HIS A 174 -9.63 -0.74 1.38
N GLY A 175 -9.79 0.34 2.15
CA GLY A 175 -8.73 0.93 2.97
C GLY A 175 -8.13 -0.05 3.97
N GLN A 176 -8.98 -0.78 4.71
CA GLN A 176 -8.52 -1.81 5.65
C GLN A 176 -7.72 -2.94 4.99
N ALA A 177 -8.00 -3.28 3.72
CA ALA A 177 -7.25 -4.33 3.03
C ALA A 177 -5.81 -3.88 2.76
N ILE A 178 -5.60 -2.62 2.36
CA ILE A 178 -4.26 -2.04 2.22
C ILE A 178 -3.58 -1.92 3.59
N GLU A 179 -4.30 -1.48 4.62
CA GLU A 179 -3.77 -1.38 6.00
C GLU A 179 -3.26 -2.73 6.54
N LEU A 180 -4.03 -3.81 6.35
CA LEU A 180 -3.62 -5.17 6.73
C LEU A 180 -2.51 -5.71 5.84
N TRP A 181 -2.51 -5.39 4.54
CA TRP A 181 -1.42 -5.77 3.64
C TRP A 181 -0.09 -5.11 4.04
N LEU A 182 -0.10 -3.85 4.48
CA LEU A 182 1.09 -3.19 5.01
C LEU A 182 1.62 -3.94 6.24
N LEU A 183 0.74 -4.35 7.16
CA LEU A 183 1.13 -5.18 8.31
C LEU A 183 1.77 -6.51 7.87
N LYS A 184 1.17 -7.19 6.88
CA LYS A 184 1.72 -8.42 6.27
C LYS A 184 3.13 -8.21 5.75
N VAL A 185 3.38 -7.13 5.01
CA VAL A 185 4.70 -6.81 4.45
C VAL A 185 5.72 -6.59 5.57
N ILE A 186 5.41 -5.75 6.57
CA ILE A 186 6.33 -5.45 7.67
C ILE A 186 6.64 -6.70 8.51
N TRP A 187 5.62 -7.49 8.84
CA TRP A 187 5.83 -8.73 9.60
C TRP A 187 6.64 -9.75 8.79
N GLY A 188 6.36 -9.88 7.49
CA GLY A 188 7.12 -10.73 6.59
C GLY A 188 8.61 -10.37 6.57
N VAL A 189 8.94 -9.08 6.42
CA VAL A 189 10.32 -8.59 6.45
C VAL A 189 11.02 -8.87 7.78
N LEU A 190 10.35 -8.66 8.91
CA LEU A 190 10.91 -8.99 10.22
C LEU A 190 11.20 -10.48 10.37
N SER A 191 10.37 -11.32 9.75
CA SER A 191 10.47 -12.78 9.86
C SER A 191 11.55 -13.41 8.99
N THR A 192 12.05 -12.69 7.99
CA THR A 192 13.13 -13.18 7.11
C THR A 192 14.52 -12.77 7.57
N GLU A 193 14.63 -11.80 8.50
CA GLU A 193 15.92 -11.25 8.97
C GLU A 193 16.81 -10.72 7.82
N THR A 194 16.21 -10.36 6.67
CA THR A 194 16.93 -9.97 5.45
C THR A 194 17.23 -8.48 5.34
N MET A 195 16.72 -7.65 6.26
CA MET A 195 16.92 -6.20 6.24
C MET A 195 17.84 -5.76 7.39
N PRO A 196 18.95 -5.05 7.09
CA PRO A 196 19.82 -4.50 8.11
C PRO A 196 19.09 -3.37 8.81
N LEU A 197 19.25 -3.25 10.13
CA LEU A 197 18.69 -2.12 10.85
C LEU A 197 19.50 -0.83 10.67
N ALA A 198 18.90 0.29 11.08
CA ALA A 198 19.54 1.60 11.03
C ALA A 198 20.86 1.68 11.82
N ASP A 199 21.00 0.88 12.88
CA ASP A 199 22.20 0.75 13.71
C ASP A 199 23.03 -0.52 13.41
N GLY A 200 22.62 -1.31 12.41
CA GLY A 200 23.26 -2.58 12.05
C GLY A 200 22.89 -3.79 12.92
N SER A 201 22.07 -3.63 13.97
CA SER A 201 21.48 -4.76 14.68
C SER A 201 20.34 -5.40 13.84
N PRO A 202 19.66 -6.49 14.27
CA PRO A 202 18.41 -6.98 13.67
C PRO A 202 17.17 -6.67 14.54
N ALA A 203 16.07 -6.16 13.95
CA ALA A 203 14.80 -6.05 14.68
C ALA A 203 14.15 -7.42 14.60
N TYR A 204 14.01 -8.07 15.74
CA TYR A 204 13.51 -9.43 15.79
C TYR A 204 12.12 -9.53 16.44
N ARG A 205 11.54 -8.41 16.91
CA ARG A 205 10.19 -8.40 17.50
C ARG A 205 9.44 -7.09 17.31
N PHE A 206 8.12 -7.18 17.32
CA PHE A 206 7.27 -6.02 17.57
C PHE A 206 7.42 -5.57 19.03
N GLY A 207 7.20 -4.27 19.27
CA GLY A 207 7.32 -3.69 20.60
C GLY A 207 6.40 -4.35 21.62
N LEU A 208 6.83 -4.41 22.87
CA LEU A 208 6.14 -5.16 23.93
C LEU A 208 4.71 -4.68 24.20
N ARG A 209 4.42 -3.42 23.88
CA ARG A 209 3.09 -2.82 23.99
C ARG A 209 2.04 -3.52 23.12
N TYR A 210 2.45 -4.09 21.99
CA TYR A 210 1.57 -4.75 21.02
C TYR A 210 2.10 -6.14 20.71
N PRO A 211 1.73 -7.15 21.53
CA PRO A 211 2.28 -8.48 21.39
C PRO A 211 1.87 -9.09 20.05
N ARG A 212 2.72 -10.00 19.54
CA ARG A 212 2.46 -10.73 18.29
C ARG A 212 1.09 -11.42 18.28
N SER A 213 0.58 -11.86 19.43
CA SER A 213 -0.75 -12.44 19.54
C SER A 213 -1.84 -11.46 19.08
N GLN A 214 -1.84 -10.24 19.61
CA GLN A 214 -2.79 -9.21 19.22
C GLN A 214 -2.68 -8.86 17.73
N LEU A 215 -1.45 -8.71 17.22
CA LEU A 215 -1.25 -8.44 15.79
C LEU A 215 -1.77 -9.58 14.91
N ALA A 216 -1.69 -10.83 15.36
CA ALA A 216 -2.26 -11.97 14.64
C ALA A 216 -3.79 -11.92 14.62
N GLU A 217 -4.41 -11.52 15.73
CA GLU A 217 -5.86 -11.34 15.79
C GLU A 217 -6.35 -10.21 14.89
N ILE A 218 -5.60 -9.10 14.81
CA ILE A 218 -5.86 -8.00 13.86
C ILE A 218 -5.71 -8.51 12.42
N LEU A 219 -4.61 -9.20 12.10
CA LEU A 219 -4.30 -9.60 10.74
C LEU A 219 -5.27 -10.63 10.17
N TRP A 220 -5.63 -11.66 10.94
CA TRP A 220 -6.42 -12.79 10.42
C TRP A 220 -7.83 -12.89 10.98
N ARG A 221 -8.09 -12.39 12.20
CA ARG A 221 -9.36 -12.64 12.94
C ARG A 221 -10.25 -11.40 13.08
N GLY A 222 -9.84 -10.27 12.51
CA GLY A 222 -10.65 -9.05 12.45
C GLY A 222 -10.72 -8.31 13.79
N GLU A 223 -9.76 -8.51 14.69
CA GLU A 223 -9.64 -7.64 15.87
C GLU A 223 -9.42 -6.18 15.42
N PRO A 224 -10.10 -5.20 16.03
CA PRO A 224 -9.88 -3.80 15.71
C PRO A 224 -8.44 -3.35 16.04
N TRP A 225 -7.94 -2.42 15.24
CA TRP A 225 -6.67 -1.75 15.54
C TRP A 225 -6.76 -0.96 16.86
N PRO A 226 -5.69 -0.91 17.65
CA PRO A 226 -5.57 0.02 18.76
C PRO A 226 -5.82 1.47 18.32
N SER A 227 -6.30 2.31 19.24
CA SER A 227 -6.59 3.72 18.93
C SER A 227 -5.35 4.45 18.41
N GLY A 228 -5.45 4.99 17.20
CA GLY A 228 -4.34 5.70 16.54
C GLY A 228 -3.26 4.77 15.97
N ALA A 229 -3.47 3.45 15.97
CA ALA A 229 -2.69 2.52 15.18
C ALA A 229 -3.33 2.31 13.80
N GLY A 230 -2.54 1.91 12.82
CA GLY A 230 -2.99 1.60 11.47
C GLY A 230 -2.21 2.35 10.40
N MET A 231 -2.88 2.61 9.28
CA MET A 231 -2.28 3.20 8.08
C MET A 231 -2.16 4.71 8.18
N TYR A 232 -1.01 5.22 7.76
CA TYR A 232 -0.69 6.64 7.65
C TYR A 232 -0.04 6.94 6.30
N LEU A 233 -0.32 8.13 5.76
CA LEU A 233 0.49 8.75 4.71
C LEU A 233 1.37 9.82 5.32
N ALA A 234 2.67 9.72 5.04
CA ALA A 234 3.66 10.73 5.42
C ALA A 234 3.98 11.63 4.22
N PRO A 235 4.24 12.94 4.45
CA PRO A 235 4.79 13.78 3.40
C PRO A 235 6.16 13.22 2.96
N PRO A 236 6.49 13.28 1.66
CA PRO A 236 7.80 12.83 1.18
C PRO A 236 8.91 13.62 1.89
N ARG A 237 9.92 12.90 2.40
CA ARG A 237 11.01 13.49 3.19
C ARG A 237 11.95 14.39 2.38
N THR A 238 12.04 14.17 1.07
CA THR A 238 12.82 15.01 0.15
C THR A 238 12.08 15.09 -1.20
N THR A 239 12.09 16.26 -1.82
CA THR A 239 11.65 16.47 -3.22
C THR A 239 12.84 16.46 -4.19
N ALA A 240 14.05 16.23 -3.66
CA ALA A 240 15.30 16.37 -4.38
C ALA A 240 15.68 15.14 -5.22
N GLU A 241 15.05 13.98 -5.01
CA GLU A 241 15.26 12.78 -5.84
C GLU A 241 14.07 12.57 -6.77
N GLY A 242 14.34 12.20 -8.03
CA GLY A 242 13.30 11.84 -8.98
C GLY A 242 12.48 10.63 -8.51
N VAL A 243 11.18 10.65 -8.74
CA VAL A 243 10.28 9.53 -8.38
C VAL A 243 10.57 8.33 -9.27
N LYS A 244 11.02 7.23 -8.67
CA LYS A 244 11.11 5.92 -9.35
C LYS A 244 9.74 5.25 -9.35
N THR A 245 8.98 5.41 -10.44
CA THR A 245 7.60 4.93 -10.56
C THR A 245 7.47 3.41 -10.42
N ARG A 246 8.32 2.62 -11.09
CA ARG A 246 8.37 1.15 -10.94
C ARG A 246 9.29 0.73 -9.80
N SER A 247 8.94 1.10 -8.57
CA SER A 247 9.73 0.71 -7.40
C SER A 247 8.88 0.44 -6.17
N ILE A 248 9.39 -0.46 -5.33
CA ILE A 248 8.93 -0.65 -3.96
C ILE A 248 10.13 -0.64 -3.01
N ALA A 249 9.96 -0.01 -1.84
CA ALA A 249 10.96 -0.02 -0.78
C ALA A 249 10.27 -0.32 0.55
N VAL A 250 10.92 -1.07 1.43
CA VAL A 250 10.42 -1.34 2.77
C VAL A 250 11.43 -0.87 3.79
N ARG A 251 10.95 -0.16 4.81
CA ARG A 251 11.77 0.30 5.94
C ARG A 251 11.04 0.01 7.24
N VAL A 252 11.67 -0.76 8.12
CA VAL A 252 11.17 -0.98 9.48
C VAL A 252 11.43 0.28 10.32
N LEU A 253 10.47 0.63 11.17
CA LEU A 253 10.60 1.70 12.16
C LEU A 253 10.75 1.09 13.55
N GLN A 254 11.80 1.49 14.27
CA GLN A 254 12.20 0.82 15.49
C GLN A 254 12.84 1.74 16.52
N ASP A 255 12.85 1.26 17.76
CA ASP A 255 13.68 1.77 18.84
C ASP A 255 14.39 0.58 19.51
N GLY A 256 15.73 0.53 19.38
CA GLY A 256 16.52 -0.65 19.71
C GLY A 256 16.00 -1.93 19.03
N PRO A 257 15.69 -3.02 19.76
CA PRO A 257 15.23 -4.28 19.19
C PRO A 257 13.74 -4.29 18.83
N GLU A 258 12.99 -3.22 19.11
CA GLU A 258 11.54 -3.19 19.02
C GLU A 258 11.06 -2.47 17.76
N CYS A 259 10.29 -3.17 16.94
CA CYS A 259 9.56 -2.60 15.82
C CYS A 259 8.23 -1.98 16.30
N PHE A 260 8.01 -0.70 15.99
CA PHE A 260 6.74 0.01 16.24
C PHE A 260 5.94 0.26 14.96
N GLY A 261 6.42 -0.25 13.82
CA GLY A 261 5.76 -0.13 12.54
C GLY A 261 6.74 -0.21 11.38
N GLY A 262 6.30 0.22 10.21
CA GLY A 262 7.16 0.29 9.05
C GLY A 262 6.57 1.15 7.96
N ILE A 263 7.42 1.48 6.98
CA ILE A 263 7.07 2.25 5.81
C ILE A 263 7.27 1.37 4.59
N VAL A 264 6.23 1.23 3.79
CA VAL A 264 6.26 0.66 2.46
C VAL A 264 6.13 1.82 1.47
N ARG A 265 7.21 2.10 0.75
CA ARG A 265 7.24 3.10 -0.29
C ARG A 265 6.87 2.46 -1.62
N CYS A 266 5.72 2.82 -2.19
CA CYS A 266 5.25 2.33 -3.48
C CYS A 266 5.28 3.48 -4.49
N ALA A 267 6.03 3.34 -5.58
CA ALA A 267 6.11 4.37 -6.63
C ALA A 267 6.40 5.78 -6.05
N GLY A 268 7.36 5.87 -5.12
CA GLY A 268 7.72 7.12 -4.44
C GLY A 268 6.79 7.59 -3.32
N ILE A 269 5.61 6.98 -3.11
CA ILE A 269 4.68 7.35 -2.04
C ILE A 269 4.93 6.48 -0.80
N GLU A 270 5.13 7.13 0.35
CA GLU A 270 5.36 6.44 1.63
C GLU A 270 4.05 6.13 2.37
N PHE A 271 3.70 4.85 2.43
CA PHE A 271 2.64 4.33 3.28
C PHE A 271 3.26 3.79 4.56
N ALA A 272 2.87 4.32 5.71
CA ALA A 272 3.30 3.80 7.00
C ALA A 272 2.19 2.95 7.61
N VAL A 273 2.55 1.83 8.23
CA VAL A 273 1.72 1.14 9.21
C VAL A 273 2.37 1.31 10.57
N LEU A 274 1.69 1.99 11.48
CA LEU A 274 2.21 2.35 12.80
C LEU A 274 1.36 1.70 13.87
N LEU A 275 2.01 1.18 14.91
CA LEU A 275 1.33 0.59 16.06
C LEU A 275 0.87 1.67 17.06
N GLU A 276 1.21 2.92 16.82
CA GLU A 276 0.74 4.06 17.61
C GLU A 276 0.68 5.34 16.79
N ARG A 277 -0.01 6.35 17.33
CA ARG A 277 -0.16 7.62 16.65
C ARG A 277 1.21 8.33 16.59
N PRO A 278 1.69 8.72 15.41
CA PRO A 278 2.94 9.45 15.29
C PRO A 278 2.83 10.85 15.91
N ALA A 279 3.94 11.35 16.46
CA ALA A 279 4.03 12.72 16.97
C ALA A 279 3.97 13.76 15.84
N ASN A 280 4.47 13.42 14.66
CA ASN A 280 4.49 14.31 13.50
C ASN A 280 3.15 14.29 12.74
N ARG A 281 2.88 15.38 12.02
CA ARG A 281 1.68 15.52 11.19
C ARG A 281 1.73 14.51 10.03
N ALA A 282 0.84 13.51 10.09
CA ALA A 282 0.60 12.52 9.06
C ALA A 282 -0.91 12.36 8.85
N ILE A 283 -1.35 11.96 7.65
CA ILE A 283 -2.77 11.67 7.43
C ILE A 283 -3.04 10.23 7.86
N TYR A 284 -3.80 10.08 8.94
CA TYR A 284 -4.31 8.79 9.40
C TYR A 284 -5.43 8.33 8.47
N ARG A 285 -5.34 7.10 7.95
CA ARG A 285 -6.34 6.47 7.08
C ARG A 285 -6.87 7.45 6.02
N PRO A 286 -6.07 7.80 4.99
CA PRO A 286 -6.46 8.79 4.00
C PRO A 286 -7.75 8.39 3.28
N ALA A 287 -8.60 9.37 2.94
CA ALA A 287 -9.80 9.13 2.11
C ALA A 287 -9.44 8.87 0.65
N ALA A 288 -8.39 9.54 0.16
CA ALA A 288 -7.92 9.40 -1.19
C ALA A 288 -6.47 9.90 -1.33
N ILE A 289 -5.80 9.46 -2.39
CA ILE A 289 -4.62 10.09 -2.97
C ILE A 289 -5.06 10.74 -4.28
N HIS A 290 -4.82 12.04 -4.42
CA HIS A 290 -5.13 12.83 -5.61
C HIS A 290 -3.84 13.23 -6.31
N PHE A 291 -3.83 13.11 -7.63
CA PHE A 291 -2.75 13.59 -8.47
C PHE A 291 -3.25 14.64 -9.46
N ASP A 292 -2.50 15.73 -9.53
CA ASP A 292 -2.67 16.77 -10.53
C ASP A 292 -1.30 17.31 -10.97
N ARG A 293 -1.30 18.08 -12.07
CA ARG A 293 -0.10 18.67 -12.66
C ARG A 293 -0.36 20.15 -12.96
N ALA A 294 0.61 21.00 -12.63
CA ALA A 294 0.54 22.42 -12.90
C ALA A 294 0.27 22.68 -14.39
N GLY A 295 -0.74 23.50 -14.67
CA GLY A 295 -1.17 23.79 -16.04
C GLY A 295 -2.12 22.76 -16.66
N PHE A 296 -2.45 21.66 -15.99
CA PHE A 296 -3.46 20.70 -16.43
C PHE A 296 -4.74 20.84 -15.59
N GLN A 297 -5.90 20.66 -16.22
CA GLN A 297 -7.21 20.75 -15.53
C GLN A 297 -7.70 19.41 -14.97
N ASN A 298 -7.21 18.31 -15.56
CA ASN A 298 -7.63 16.97 -15.20
C ASN A 298 -6.89 16.47 -13.97
N TRP A 299 -7.43 15.41 -13.37
CA TRP A 299 -6.87 14.80 -12.17
C TRP A 299 -7.08 13.29 -12.16
N LYS A 300 -6.24 12.60 -11.41
CA LYS A 300 -6.37 11.16 -11.15
C LYS A 300 -6.49 10.95 -9.65
N ALA A 301 -7.24 9.94 -9.21
CA ALA A 301 -7.35 9.66 -7.78
C ALA A 301 -7.45 8.18 -7.46
N LEU A 302 -6.86 7.80 -6.33
CA LEU A 302 -7.08 6.52 -5.68
C LEU A 302 -7.85 6.75 -4.39
N GLY A 303 -9.10 6.32 -4.34
CA GLY A 303 -9.95 6.39 -3.15
C GLY A 303 -9.78 5.17 -2.25
N PHE A 304 -9.80 5.39 -0.94
CA PHE A 304 -9.85 4.34 0.06
C PHE A 304 -11.24 4.32 0.70
N ALA A 305 -11.94 3.21 0.55
CA ALA A 305 -13.20 2.99 1.23
C ALA A 305 -12.94 2.50 2.67
N TRP A 306 -13.50 3.19 3.65
CA TRP A 306 -13.38 2.85 5.07
C TRP A 306 -14.74 2.49 5.70
N PRO A 307 -14.76 1.78 6.83
CA PRO A 307 -16.01 1.55 7.57
C PRO A 307 -16.62 2.82 8.16
N GLU A 308 -15.79 3.83 8.38
CA GLU A 308 -16.14 5.09 9.01
C GLU A 308 -15.94 6.30 8.08
N MET A 309 -16.57 7.42 8.43
CA MET A 309 -16.43 8.73 7.76
C MET A 309 -15.32 9.56 8.44
N GLY A 310 -15.02 10.74 7.89
CA GLY A 310 -14.10 11.71 8.49
C GLY A 310 -12.65 11.55 8.06
N HIS A 311 -12.40 10.78 7.01
CA HIS A 311 -11.08 10.59 6.43
C HIS A 311 -10.70 11.78 5.54
N LEU A 312 -9.45 12.23 5.63
CA LEU A 312 -8.96 13.34 4.84
C LEU A 312 -8.22 12.85 3.59
N PRO A 313 -8.41 13.50 2.43
CA PRO A 313 -7.65 13.21 1.22
C PRO A 313 -6.21 13.75 1.34
N TRP A 314 -5.30 13.20 0.55
CA TRP A 314 -3.96 13.74 0.32
C TRP A 314 -3.81 14.14 -1.15
N ARG A 315 -3.30 15.33 -1.44
CA ARG A 315 -3.04 15.82 -2.81
C ARG A 315 -1.54 15.87 -3.10
N PHE A 316 -1.15 15.28 -4.22
CA PHE A 316 0.17 15.37 -4.83
C PHE A 316 0.07 16.17 -6.12
N SER A 317 0.72 17.32 -6.15
CA SER A 317 0.74 18.23 -7.29
C SER A 317 2.12 18.26 -7.92
N SER A 318 2.24 17.80 -9.15
CA SER A 318 3.46 17.97 -9.93
C SER A 318 3.60 19.42 -10.37
N GLN A 319 4.75 20.04 -10.08
CA GLN A 319 5.06 21.42 -10.50
C GLN A 319 5.59 21.51 -11.94
N LEU A 320 5.69 20.38 -12.65
CA LEU A 320 6.10 20.34 -14.05
C LEU A 320 5.07 21.05 -14.93
N ALA A 321 5.46 22.14 -15.57
CA ALA A 321 4.60 22.88 -16.49
C ALA A 321 4.37 22.10 -17.81
N ARG A 322 3.46 22.61 -18.66
CA ARG A 322 3.22 22.04 -20.00
C ARG A 322 4.50 22.11 -20.83
N GLY A 323 4.82 21.02 -21.53
CA GLY A 323 5.99 20.95 -22.42
C GLY A 323 7.34 20.78 -21.74
N GLU A 324 7.42 20.83 -20.40
CA GLU A 324 8.66 20.54 -19.66
C GLU A 324 8.97 19.05 -19.68
N ASP A 325 10.23 18.71 -19.96
CA ASP A 325 10.74 17.34 -19.91
C ASP A 325 10.75 16.83 -18.47
N VAL A 326 9.95 15.80 -18.26
CA VAL A 326 9.76 15.13 -16.97
C VAL A 326 10.99 14.37 -16.49
N HIS A 327 11.92 14.06 -17.40
CA HIS A 327 13.19 13.39 -17.10
C HIS A 327 14.28 14.36 -16.67
N THR A 328 14.12 15.66 -16.97
CA THR A 328 15.04 16.70 -16.49
C THR A 328 14.84 16.86 -14.97
N PRO A 329 15.86 16.58 -14.13
CA PRO A 329 15.71 16.67 -12.68
C PRO A 329 15.47 18.10 -12.19
N PRO A 330 14.80 18.32 -11.05
CA PRO A 330 14.46 19.66 -10.56
C PRO A 330 15.64 20.63 -10.49
N TRP A 331 16.84 20.16 -10.12
CA TRP A 331 18.04 20.99 -9.98
C TRP A 331 18.69 21.41 -11.31
N GLN A 332 18.24 20.87 -12.45
CA GLN A 332 18.70 21.24 -13.79
C GLN A 332 17.75 22.21 -14.52
N ARG A 333 16.59 22.54 -13.92
CA ARG A 333 15.55 23.35 -14.57
C ARG A 333 15.76 24.86 -14.47
N ASP A 334 16.65 25.32 -13.58
CA ASP A 334 16.97 26.74 -13.34
C ASP A 334 18.30 27.20 -13.98
N ARG A 335 18.76 26.57 -15.08
CA ARG A 335 19.98 26.97 -15.80
C ARG A 335 19.74 27.43 -17.22
#